data_AF-A0AAW0KY40-F1
#
_entry.id   AF-A0AAW0KY40-F1
#
_cell.length_a   1.000
_cell.length_b   1.000
_cell.length_c   1.000
_cell.angle_alpha   90.00
_cell.angle_beta   90.00
_cell.angle_gamma   90.00
#
_symmetry.space_group_name_H-M   'P 1'
#
loop_
_entity.id
_entity.type
_entity.pdbx_description
1 polymer ?
#
loop_
_entity_poly.entity_id
_entity_poly.type
_entity_poly.pdbx_seq_one_letter_code
_entity_poly.pdbx_strand_id
1 'polypeptide(L)' 'MAQCIMKKKEYHFTWINLRVPYHEVFGAVKCNLKEAIQLTGLVWEGRAHCGLDDAKNTARLLANLMHHGLRFAITD' A
#
# COMPACT_ATOMS: atom_id res chain seq x y z
N MET A 1 -13.91 -5.02 -29.70
CA MET A 1 -14.42 -4.74 -28.33
C MET A 1 -14.31 -6.02 -27.52
N ALA A 2 -13.26 -6.19 -26.71
CA ALA A 2 -13.13 -7.36 -25.86
C ALA A 2 -14.01 -7.16 -24.62
N GLN A 3 -15.16 -7.85 -24.56
CA GLN A 3 -16.03 -7.83 -23.40
C GLN A 3 -15.53 -8.88 -22.41
N CYS A 4 -15.13 -8.44 -21.22
CA CYS A 4 -14.74 -9.32 -20.13
C CYS A 4 -15.95 -10.17 -19.71
N ILE A 5 -15.83 -11.49 -19.83
CA ILE A 5 -16.89 -12.49 -19.58
C ILE A 5 -17.10 -12.76 -18.07
N MET A 6 -16.28 -12.16 -17.21
CA MET A 6 -16.37 -12.32 -15.76
C MET A 6 -17.47 -11.40 -15.22
N LYS A 7 -18.59 -11.99 -14.79
CA LYS A 7 -19.67 -11.26 -14.09
C LYS A 7 -19.07 -10.63 -12.82
N LYS A 8 -19.10 -9.29 -12.72
CA LYS A 8 -18.68 -8.58 -11.50
C LYS A 8 -19.55 -9.08 -10.36
N LYS A 9 -18.97 -9.85 -9.44
CA LYS A 9 -19.68 -10.28 -8.24
C LYS A 9 -19.94 -9.05 -7.37
N GLU A 10 -21.14 -8.94 -6.82
CA GLU A 10 -21.51 -7.93 -5.83
C GLU A 10 -20.83 -8.24 -4.49
N TYR A 11 -19.51 -8.13 -4.45
CA TYR A 11 -18.78 -8.04 -3.21
C TYR A 11 -18.45 -6.57 -3.01
N HIS A 12 -18.86 -6.01 -1.86
CA HIS A 12 -18.30 -4.76 -1.39
C HIS A 12 -16.84 -5.05 -1.01
N PHE A 13 -15.91 -4.66 -1.87
CA PHE A 13 -14.49 -4.73 -1.57
C PHE A 13 -14.17 -3.56 -0.64
N THR A 14 -14.02 -3.83 0.64
CA THR A 14 -13.44 -2.88 1.59
C THR A 14 -11.92 -2.98 1.53
N TRP A 15 -11.21 -1.85 1.53
CA TRP A 15 -9.74 -1.83 1.51
C TRP A 15 -9.19 -0.95 2.63
N ILE A 16 -7.88 -1.08 2.87
CA ILE A 16 -7.13 -0.19 3.77
C ILE A 16 -6.20 0.63 2.90
N ASN A 17 -6.42 1.94 2.87
CA ASN A 17 -5.55 2.88 2.20
C ASN A 17 -4.37 3.22 3.11
N LEU A 18 -3.23 2.55 2.88
CA LEU A 18 -2.00 2.73 3.67
C LEU A 18 -1.43 4.15 3.63
N ARG A 19 -1.89 5.02 2.72
CA ARG A 19 -1.48 6.43 2.69
C ARG A 19 -1.93 7.19 3.93
N VAL A 20 -3.08 6.82 4.51
CA VAL A 20 -3.61 7.46 5.72
C VAL A 20 -2.67 7.24 6.91
N PRO A 21 -2.39 5.99 7.35
CA PRO A 21 -1.46 5.75 8.45
C PRO A 21 -0.02 6.17 8.12
N TYR A 22 0.40 6.09 6.85
CA TYR A 22 1.70 6.59 6.44
C TYR A 22 1.83 8.11 6.68
N HIS A 23 0.81 8.90 6.30
CA HIS A 23 0.83 10.35 6.54
C HIS A 23 0.77 10.71 8.02
N GLU A 24 0.15 9.87 8.86
CA GLU A 24 0.10 10.08 10.31
C GLU A 24 1.50 9.99 10.93
N VAL A 25 2.35 9.07 10.45
CA VAL A 25 3.70 8.87 10.98
C VAL A 25 4.74 9.75 10.30
N PHE A 26 4.69 9.88 8.97
CA PHE A 26 5.74 10.53 8.18
C PHE A 26 5.33 11.91 7.64
N GLY A 27 4.13 12.38 7.97
CA GLY A 27 3.55 13.61 7.43
C GLY A 27 2.97 13.43 6.02
N ALA A 28 2.20 14.42 5.56
CA ALA A 28 1.52 14.42 4.25
C ALA A 28 2.48 14.68 3.07
N VAL A 29 3.61 13.99 3.02
CA VAL A 29 4.63 14.12 1.97
C VAL A 29 4.11 13.49 0.68
N LYS A 30 4.07 14.29 -0.39
CA LYS A 30 3.80 13.77 -1.74
C LYS A 30 5.00 12.94 -2.20
N CYS A 31 4.84 11.63 -2.18
CA CYS A 31 5.85 10.68 -2.61
C CYS A 31 5.20 9.49 -3.34
N ASN A 32 5.98 8.83 -4.19
CA ASN A 32 5.61 7.53 -4.79
C ASN A 32 5.91 6.38 -3.81
N LEU A 33 5.50 5.15 -4.14
CA LEU A 33 5.68 3.99 -3.25
C LEU A 33 7.15 3.73 -2.89
N LYS A 34 8.06 3.89 -3.86
CA LYS A 34 9.49 3.66 -3.65
C LYS A 34 10.08 4.69 -2.71
N GLU A 35 9.76 5.96 -2.92
CA GLU A 35 10.15 7.05 -2.03
C GLU A 35 9.58 6.85 -0.63
N ALA A 36 8.31 6.45 -0.51
CA ALA A 36 7.68 6.18 0.79
C ALA A 36 8.43 5.09 1.58
N ILE A 37 8.83 4.01 0.91
CA ILE A 37 9.62 2.93 1.52
C ILE A 37 11.00 3.43 1.95
N GLN A 38 11.65 4.24 1.13
CA GLN A 38 12.95 4.80 1.47
C GLN A 38 12.86 5.79 2.64
N LEU A 39 11.79 6.57 2.73
CA LEU A 39 11.54 7.50 3.84
C LEU A 39 11.29 6.79 5.18
N THR A 40 10.80 5.54 5.16
CA THR A 40 10.69 4.72 6.39
C THR A 40 12.00 4.04 6.79
N GLY A 41 13.10 4.31 6.07
CA GLY A 41 14.40 3.69 6.28
C GLY A 41 14.53 2.28 5.69
N LEU A 42 13.53 1.81 4.93
CA LEU A 42 13.58 0.53 4.25
C LEU A 42 14.26 0.66 2.88
N VAL A 43 14.88 -0.44 2.42
CA VAL A 43 15.45 -0.54 1.08
C VAL A 43 14.42 -1.12 0.12
N TRP A 44 14.26 -0.49 -1.03
CA TRP A 44 13.42 -1.01 -2.11
C TRP A 44 13.94 -2.36 -2.63
N GLU A 45 13.06 -3.35 -2.76
CA GLU A 45 13.40 -4.68 -3.29
C GLU A 45 12.72 -4.95 -4.64
N GLY A 46 13.44 -5.58 -5.58
CA GLY A 46 12.86 -5.97 -6.87
C GLY A 46 12.65 -4.82 -7.85
N ARG A 47 11.77 -5.03 -8.84
CA ARG A 47 11.53 -4.07 -9.94
C ARG A 47 10.27 -3.25 -9.70
N ALA A 48 10.41 -1.93 -9.82
CA ALA A 48 9.26 -1.03 -9.85
C ALA A 48 8.27 -1.43 -10.96
N HIS A 49 6.98 -1.30 -10.67
CA HIS A 49 5.88 -1.66 -11.57
C HIS A 49 5.74 -3.18 -11.82
N CYS A 50 6.45 -4.02 -11.06
CA CYS A 50 6.14 -5.44 -10.98
C CYS A 50 5.17 -5.66 -9.82
N GLY A 51 3.93 -6.07 -10.12
CA GLY A 51 2.87 -6.17 -9.10
C GLY A 51 3.23 -7.05 -7.90
N LEU A 52 4.02 -8.12 -8.10
CA LEU A 52 4.51 -8.97 -7.01
C LEU A 52 5.52 -8.22 -6.10
N ASP A 53 6.48 -7.54 -6.70
CA ASP A 53 7.51 -6.81 -5.95
C ASP A 53 6.89 -5.61 -5.24
N ASP A 54 6.00 -4.88 -5.92
CA ASP A 54 5.25 -3.76 -5.34
C ASP A 54 4.38 -4.23 -4.15
N ALA A 55 3.73 -5.40 -4.25
CA ALA A 55 2.96 -5.97 -3.15
C ALA A 55 3.83 -6.36 -1.94
N LYS A 56 4.99 -6.98 -2.17
CA LYS A 56 5.94 -7.34 -1.09
C LYS A 56 6.47 -6.10 -0.38
N ASN A 57 6.88 -5.09 -1.15
CA ASN A 57 7.33 -3.81 -0.65
C ASN A 57 6.24 -3.08 0.15
N THR A 58 5.00 -3.12 -0.31
CA THR A 58 3.84 -2.58 0.40
C THR A 58 3.59 -3.32 1.73
N ALA A 59 3.72 -4.66 1.75
CA ALA A 59 3.58 -5.46 2.96
C ALA A 59 4.67 -5.13 4.00
N ARG A 60 5.90 -4.89 3.57
CA ARG A 60 7.01 -4.45 4.44
C ARG A 60 6.75 -3.07 5.02
N LEU A 61 6.24 -2.14 4.20
CA LEU A 61 5.83 -0.81 4.66
C LEU A 61 4.73 -0.91 5.75
N LEU A 62 3.71 -1.73 5.50
CA LEU A 62 2.65 -2.00 6.49
C LEU A 62 3.22 -2.56 7.79
N ALA A 63 4.08 -3.58 7.73
CA ALA A 63 4.70 -4.15 8.93
C ALA A 63 5.52 -3.10 9.72
N ASN A 64 6.28 -2.25 9.02
CA ASN A 64 7.02 -1.15 9.64
C ASN A 64 6.09 -0.17 10.36
N LEU A 65 4.97 0.22 9.74
CA LEU A 65 3.96 1.09 10.35
C LEU A 65 3.28 0.43 11.57
N MET A 66 3.03 -0.89 11.54
CA MET A 66 2.52 -1.63 12.70
C MET A 66 3.51 -1.58 13.89
N HIS A 67 4.81 -1.66 13.64
CA HIS A 67 5.82 -1.52 14.68
C HIS A 67 5.86 -0.13 15.32
N HIS A 68 5.34 0.90 14.66
CA HIS A 68 5.17 2.24 15.22
C HIS A 68 3.91 2.36 16.11
N GLY A 69 3.17 1.26 16.34
CA GLY A 69 2.01 1.23 17.23
C GLY A 69 0.69 1.66 16.58
N LEU A 70 0.66 1.83 15.25
CA LEU A 70 -0.54 2.22 14.53
C LEU A 70 -1.59 1.11 14.49
N ARG A 71 -2.86 1.50 14.66
CA ARG A 71 -4.02 0.62 14.44
C ARG A 71 -4.61 0.89 13.07
N PHE A 72 -4.70 -0.16 12.25
CA PHE A 72 -5.27 -0.08 10.92
C PHE A 72 -6.78 -0.38 10.98
N ALA A 73 -7.56 0.45 10.29
CA ALA A 73 -8.98 0.23 10.06
C ALA A 73 -9.24 0.20 8.56
N ILE A 74 -10.33 -0.45 8.17
CA ILE A 74 -10.89 -0.30 6.81
C ILE A 74 -11.09 1.18 6.55
N THR A 75 -10.56 1.67 5.44
CA THR A 75 -10.71 3.06 5.01
C THR A 75 -11.81 3.12 3.95
N ASP A 76 -12.68 4.12 4.05
CA ASP A 76 -13.72 4.39 3.03
C ASP A 76 -13.14 4.88 1.69
#